data_AF-A0A137PJ54-F1
#
_entry.id   AF-A0A137PJ54-F1
#
_cell.length_a   1.000
_cell.length_b   1.000
_cell.length_c   1.000
_cell.angle_alpha   90.00
_cell.angle_beta   90.00
_cell.angle_gamma   90.00
#
_symmetry.space_group_name_H-M   'P 1'
#
loop_
_entity.id
_entity.type
_entity.pdbx_description
1 polymer ?
#
loop_
_entity_poly.entity_id
_entity_poly.type
_entity_poly.pdbx_seq_one_letter_code
_entity_poly.pdbx_strand_id
1 'polypeptide(L)'
;LKNEIFGQYLIDENIIDIHIKIPSNFPLLPVKVDGKRHSGVPENRWRAWLLNTSAVFVTQNGTVADAIQLFKKNIKLHFDGVEDCTICYSVIGVIDRSLPNRQCKTCKNKFHSACLFKWFRTSNQSTCPLCRNIF
;
A
#
# COMPACT_ATOMS: atom_id res chain seq x y z
N LEU A 1 18.29 9.54 21.74
CA LEU A 1 18.04 8.49 20.73
C LEU A 1 17.20 9.10 19.62
N LYS A 2 17.57 8.95 18.34
CA LYS A 2 16.74 9.46 17.24
C LYS A 2 15.63 8.44 16.97
N ASN A 3 14.38 8.81 17.22
CA ASN A 3 13.19 7.97 16.98
C ASN A 3 12.77 7.98 15.49
N GLU A 4 13.76 7.91 14.61
CA GLU A 4 13.59 8.04 13.18
C GLU A 4 14.39 6.97 12.45
N ILE A 5 13.78 6.43 11.41
CA ILE A 5 14.38 5.41 10.56
C ILE A 5 14.36 5.94 9.13
N PHE A 6 15.52 5.94 8.50
CA PHE A 6 15.69 6.27 7.09
C PHE A 6 16.09 5.01 6.33
N GLY A 7 15.39 4.75 5.24
CA GLY A 7 15.68 3.65 4.33
C GLY A 7 15.77 4.15 2.90
N GLN A 8 16.62 3.51 2.12
CA GLN A 8 16.72 3.73 0.68
C GLN A 8 16.76 2.38 -0.01
N TYR A 9 16.02 2.26 -1.10
CA TYR A 9 15.96 1.07 -1.93
C TYR A 9 16.38 1.47 -3.35
N LEU A 10 17.46 0.85 -3.81
CA LEU A 10 17.95 0.97 -5.18
C LEU A 10 17.38 -0.20 -5.98
N ILE A 11 16.66 0.10 -7.06
CA ILE A 11 16.15 -0.88 -8.00
C ILE A 11 16.40 -0.39 -9.43
N ASP A 12 17.18 -1.16 -10.18
CA ASP A 12 17.75 -0.74 -11.45
C ASP A 12 18.48 0.62 -11.31
N GLU A 13 18.05 1.64 -12.06
CA GLU A 13 18.54 3.02 -11.95
C GLU A 13 17.67 3.91 -11.04
N ASN A 14 16.58 3.37 -10.49
CA ASN A 14 15.64 4.11 -9.68
C ASN A 14 16.01 4.08 -8.20
N ILE A 15 15.86 5.24 -7.57
CA ILE A 15 16.06 5.43 -6.14
C ILE A 15 14.72 5.72 -5.49
N ILE A 16 14.35 4.90 -4.50
CA ILE A 16 13.17 5.10 -3.69
C ILE A 16 13.58 5.19 -2.23
N ASP A 17 13.16 6.23 -1.52
CA ASP A 17 13.46 6.42 -0.09
C ASP A 17 12.22 6.33 0.79
N ILE A 18 12.42 6.06 2.07
CA ILE A 18 11.37 6.04 3.09
C ILE A 18 11.93 6.61 4.39
N HIS A 19 11.13 7.42 5.05
CA HIS A 19 11.40 8.02 6.34
C HIS A 19 10.25 7.71 7.29
N ILE A 20 10.54 6.93 8.32
CA ILE A 20 9.58 6.57 9.38
C ILE A 20 9.95 7.38 10.62
N LYS A 21 9.01 8.19 11.11
CA LYS A 21 9.16 9.01 12.33
C LYS A 21 8.22 8.51 13.40
N ILE A 22 8.77 8.05 14.51
CA ILE A 22 8.01 7.60 15.68
C ILE A 22 7.93 8.78 16.67
N PRO A 23 6.73 9.33 16.92
CA PRO A 23 6.60 10.47 17.83
C PRO A 23 6.88 10.06 19.28
N SER A 24 7.37 11.00 20.09
CA SER A 24 7.72 10.75 21.50
C SER A 24 6.53 10.36 22.38
N ASN A 25 5.31 10.72 21.97
CA ASN A 25 4.07 10.39 22.65
C ASN A 25 3.29 9.28 21.94
N PHE A 26 3.93 8.45 21.12
CA PHE A 26 3.32 7.22 20.62
C PHE A 26 2.79 6.37 21.79
N PRO A 27 1.56 5.82 21.75
CA PRO A 27 0.65 5.73 20.59
C PRO A 27 -0.36 6.87 20.42
N LEU A 28 -0.30 7.96 21.20
CA LEU A 28 -1.25 9.08 21.09
C LEU A 28 -1.16 9.82 19.75
N LEU A 29 0.05 9.94 19.19
CA LEU A 29 0.25 10.39 17.81
C LEU A 29 0.69 9.22 16.94
N PRO A 30 0.17 9.12 15.70
CA PRO A 30 0.52 8.03 14.80
C PRO A 30 1.96 8.18 14.30
N VAL A 31 2.57 7.03 13.98
CA VAL A 31 3.84 6.97 13.25
C VAL A 31 3.65 7.61 11.88
N LYS A 32 4.50 8.60 11.56
CA LYS A 32 4.50 9.27 10.25
C LYS A 32 5.44 8.54 9.31
N VAL A 33 4.98 8.28 8.09
CA VAL A 33 5.78 7.67 7.02
C VAL A 33 5.78 8.64 5.84
N ASP A 34 6.97 8.99 5.36
CA ASP A 34 7.19 9.95 4.28
C ASP A 34 8.35 9.48 3.39
N GLY A 35 8.60 10.16 2.27
CA GLY A 35 9.78 9.98 1.43
C GLY A 35 9.81 10.99 0.28
N LYS A 36 11.02 11.35 -0.16
CA LYS A 36 11.29 12.41 -1.13
C LYS A 36 11.66 11.88 -2.51
N ARG A 37 12.16 10.65 -2.60
CA ARG A 37 12.62 10.03 -3.84
C ARG A 37 11.75 8.83 -4.14
N HIS A 38 11.10 8.86 -5.30
CA HIS A 38 10.16 7.84 -5.76
C HIS A 38 10.22 7.66 -7.28
N SER A 39 11.43 7.75 -7.85
CA SER A 39 11.63 7.65 -9.30
C SER A 39 11.04 6.35 -9.84
N GLY A 40 10.34 6.43 -10.98
CA GLY A 40 9.64 5.30 -11.59
C GLY A 40 8.28 4.95 -10.97
N VAL A 41 7.83 5.64 -9.92
CA VAL A 41 6.53 5.39 -9.27
C VAL A 41 5.59 6.59 -9.44
N PRO A 42 4.38 6.42 -10.01
CA PRO A 42 3.39 7.49 -10.08
C PRO A 42 2.99 8.04 -8.71
N GLU A 43 2.77 9.36 -8.62
CA GLU A 43 2.50 10.07 -7.36
C GLU A 43 1.32 9.51 -6.56
N ASN A 44 0.23 9.11 -7.22
CA ASN A 44 -0.94 8.51 -6.57
C ASN A 44 -0.60 7.16 -5.91
N ARG A 45 0.16 6.32 -6.61
CA ARG A 45 0.65 5.03 -6.10
C ARG A 45 1.62 5.24 -4.94
N TRP A 46 2.53 6.21 -5.06
CA TRP A 46 3.45 6.59 -4.01
C TRP A 46 2.75 6.99 -2.71
N ARG A 47 1.79 7.93 -2.80
CA ARG A 47 0.99 8.35 -1.64
C ARG A 47 0.25 7.18 -1.01
N ALA A 48 -0.30 6.29 -1.83
CA ALA A 48 -0.97 5.10 -1.34
C ALA A 48 -0.01 4.15 -0.61
N TRP A 49 1.23 3.98 -1.09
CA TRP A 49 2.24 3.16 -0.41
C TRP A 49 2.65 3.74 0.94
N LEU A 50 2.86 5.06 1.03
CA LEU A 50 3.14 5.73 2.30
C LEU A 50 2.00 5.54 3.30
N LEU A 51 0.76 5.76 2.85
CA LEU A 51 -0.43 5.59 3.67
C LEU A 51 -0.59 4.13 4.15
N ASN A 52 -0.44 3.18 3.24
CA ASN A 52 -0.56 1.75 3.53
C ASN A 52 0.54 1.26 4.48
N THR A 53 1.74 1.83 4.38
CA THR A 53 2.85 1.56 5.29
C THR A 53 2.59 2.15 6.67
N SER A 54 2.04 3.36 6.76
CA SER A 54 1.61 3.96 8.04
C SER A 54 0.49 3.15 8.71
N ALA A 55 -0.44 2.60 7.91
CA ALA A 55 -1.55 1.77 8.40
C ALA A 55 -1.08 0.47 9.09
N VAL A 56 0.13 -0.03 8.83
CA VAL A 56 0.70 -1.18 9.55
C VAL A 56 0.78 -0.91 11.06
N PHE A 57 1.16 0.30 11.46
CA PHE A 57 1.25 0.65 12.88
C PHE A 57 -0.12 0.83 13.51
N VAL A 58 -1.04 1.51 12.82
CA VAL A 58 -2.33 1.94 13.39
C VAL A 58 -3.38 0.82 13.37
N THR A 59 -3.43 0.04 12.29
CA THR A 59 -4.53 -0.92 12.08
C THR A 59 -4.14 -2.38 12.33
N GLN A 60 -2.85 -2.69 12.34
CA GLN A 60 -2.34 -4.06 12.50
C GLN A 60 -1.50 -4.25 13.75
N ASN A 61 -1.22 -3.19 14.52
CA ASN A 61 -0.24 -3.22 15.60
C ASN A 61 1.11 -3.82 15.14
N GLY A 62 1.48 -3.57 13.89
CA GLY A 62 2.69 -4.11 13.29
C GLY A 62 3.95 -3.35 13.71
N THR A 63 5.10 -3.99 13.50
CA THR A 63 6.41 -3.44 13.84
C THR A 63 6.97 -2.56 12.73
N VAL A 64 8.05 -1.83 13.03
CA VAL A 64 8.83 -1.11 12.01
C VAL A 64 9.36 -2.06 10.92
N ALA A 65 9.75 -3.28 11.32
CA ALA A 65 10.21 -4.29 10.37
C ALA A 65 9.10 -4.74 9.41
N ASP A 66 7.87 -4.92 9.89
CA ASP A 66 6.72 -5.26 9.05
C ASP A 66 6.40 -4.16 8.05
N ALA A 67 6.48 -2.89 8.49
CA ALA A 67 6.27 -1.73 7.63
C ALA A 67 7.33 -1.65 6.51
N ILE A 68 8.61 -1.80 6.86
CA ILE A 68 9.71 -1.81 5.88
C ILE A 68 9.59 -3.00 4.92
N GLN A 69 9.22 -4.19 5.43
CA GLN A 69 9.07 -5.38 4.61
C GLN A 69 7.91 -5.25 3.61
N LEU A 70 6.77 -4.72 4.05
CA LEU A 70 5.64 -4.42 3.17
C LEU A 70 6.05 -3.44 2.07
N PHE A 71 6.66 -2.34 2.46
CA PHE A 71 7.10 -1.28 1.54
C PHE A 71 8.08 -1.81 0.49
N LYS A 72 9.14 -2.50 0.93
CA LYS A 72 10.14 -3.14 0.05
C LYS A 72 9.51 -4.12 -0.92
N LYS A 73 8.61 -4.99 -0.44
CA LYS A 73 7.96 -5.99 -1.31
C LYS A 73 7.03 -5.33 -2.33
N ASN A 74 6.29 -4.28 -1.94
CA ASN A 74 5.46 -3.51 -2.87
C ASN A 74 6.30 -2.88 -3.98
N ILE A 75 7.44 -2.26 -3.64
CA ILE A 75 8.38 -1.73 -4.63
C ILE A 75 8.82 -2.85 -5.57
N LYS A 76 9.39 -3.92 -5.03
CA LYS A 76 9.92 -5.01 -5.86
C LYS A 76 8.88 -5.55 -6.85
N LEU A 77 7.69 -5.90 -6.36
CA LEU A 77 6.66 -6.48 -7.22
C LEU A 77 6.13 -5.49 -8.26
N HIS A 78 6.12 -4.19 -7.95
CA HIS A 78 5.74 -3.18 -8.92
C HIS A 78 6.71 -3.12 -10.11
N PHE A 79 8.02 -3.13 -9.84
CA PHE A 79 9.05 -3.14 -10.88
C PHE A 79 9.14 -4.51 -11.58
N ASP A 80 8.78 -5.61 -10.91
CA ASP A 80 8.60 -6.93 -11.54
C ASP A 80 7.34 -6.99 -12.45
N GLY A 81 6.56 -5.90 -12.57
CA GLY A 81 5.41 -5.80 -13.47
C GLY A 81 4.12 -6.43 -12.94
N VAL A 82 4.04 -6.73 -11.64
CA VAL A 82 2.83 -7.30 -11.04
C VAL A 82 1.77 -6.21 -10.90
N GLU A 83 0.59 -6.47 -11.47
CA GLU A 83 -0.55 -5.56 -11.39
C GLU A 83 -0.99 -5.30 -9.94
N ASP A 84 -1.28 -4.04 -9.63
CA ASP A 84 -1.74 -3.59 -8.33
C ASP A 84 -3.28 -3.61 -8.20
N CYS A 85 -3.75 -3.61 -6.97
CA CYS A 85 -5.17 -3.44 -6.68
C CYS A 85 -5.58 -2.00 -6.98
N THR A 86 -6.58 -1.82 -7.84
CA THR A 86 -7.02 -0.48 -8.26
C THR A 86 -7.81 0.30 -7.19
N ILE A 87 -8.18 -0.33 -6.06
CA ILE A 87 -8.76 0.37 -4.91
C ILE A 87 -7.68 1.00 -4.03
N CYS A 88 -6.59 0.29 -3.76
CA CYS A 88 -5.58 0.70 -2.77
C CYS A 88 -4.21 1.04 -3.37
N TYR A 89 -4.07 0.93 -4.70
CA TYR A 89 -2.83 1.16 -5.47
C TYR A 89 -1.62 0.42 -4.91
N SER A 90 -1.82 -0.79 -4.38
CA SER A 90 -0.76 -1.62 -3.84
C SER A 90 -0.82 -3.02 -4.41
N VAL A 91 0.35 -3.62 -4.60
CA VAL A 91 0.44 -5.02 -5.04
C VAL A 91 0.13 -5.94 -3.86
N ILE A 92 0.69 -5.67 -2.68
CA ILE A 92 0.43 -6.43 -1.47
C ILE A 92 -0.66 -5.74 -0.65
N GLY A 93 -1.71 -6.50 -0.34
CA GLY A 93 -2.81 -6.07 0.52
C GLY A 93 -2.30 -5.72 1.91
N VAL A 94 -2.72 -4.57 2.44
CA VAL A 94 -2.32 -4.13 3.77
C VAL A 94 -2.77 -5.17 4.80
N ILE A 95 -4.04 -5.57 4.77
CA ILE A 95 -4.69 -6.40 5.79
C ILE A 95 -4.27 -7.87 5.69
N ASP A 96 -4.37 -8.45 4.51
CA ASP A 96 -4.27 -9.92 4.30
C ASP A 96 -2.96 -10.34 3.62
N ARG A 97 -2.07 -9.37 3.32
CA ARG A 97 -0.83 -9.56 2.57
C ARG A 97 -1.02 -10.27 1.22
N SER A 98 -2.25 -10.26 0.68
CA SER A 98 -2.59 -10.96 -0.56
C SER A 98 -2.19 -10.17 -1.80
N LEU A 99 -2.06 -10.87 -2.93
CA LEU A 99 -2.00 -10.25 -4.25
C LEU A 99 -3.41 -9.95 -4.78
N PRO A 100 -3.59 -9.01 -5.73
CA PRO A 100 -4.89 -8.70 -6.30
C PRO A 100 -5.37 -9.90 -7.12
N ASN A 101 -6.32 -10.66 -6.57
CA ASN A 101 -6.76 -11.95 -7.11
C ASN A 101 -8.22 -11.96 -7.59
N ARG A 102 -8.96 -10.86 -7.40
CA ARG A 102 -10.31 -10.69 -7.92
C ARG A 102 -10.28 -9.79 -9.13
N GLN A 103 -10.60 -10.34 -10.30
CA GLN A 103 -10.62 -9.60 -11.56
C GLN A 103 -12.06 -9.34 -12.00
N CYS A 104 -12.37 -8.08 -12.35
CA CYS A 104 -13.67 -7.76 -12.94
C CYS A 104 -13.81 -8.42 -14.32
N LYS A 105 -14.92 -9.12 -14.56
CA LYS A 105 -15.17 -9.79 -15.84
C LYS A 105 -15.28 -8.81 -17.01
N THR A 106 -15.76 -7.59 -16.76
CA THR A 106 -15.97 -6.55 -17.79
C THR A 106 -14.72 -5.72 -18.06
N CYS A 107 -14.19 -5.01 -17.06
CA CYS A 107 -13.07 -4.07 -17.27
C CYS A 107 -11.69 -4.65 -16.99
N LYS A 108 -11.59 -5.92 -16.59
CA LYS A 108 -10.34 -6.67 -16.34
C LYS A 108 -9.41 -6.12 -15.25
N ASN A 109 -9.79 -5.04 -14.56
CA ASN A 109 -9.06 -4.53 -13.40
C ASN A 109 -9.08 -5.53 -12.24
N LYS A 110 -7.97 -5.59 -11.48
CA LYS A 110 -7.79 -6.50 -10.35
C LYS A 110 -7.90 -5.79 -9.01
N PHE A 111 -8.34 -6.55 -8.01
CA PHE A 111 -8.60 -6.10 -6.65
C PHE A 111 -8.15 -7.14 -5.63
N HIS A 112 -7.68 -6.70 -4.46
CA HIS A 112 -7.60 -7.59 -3.29
C HIS A 112 -9.00 -7.99 -2.85
N SER A 113 -9.16 -9.23 -2.41
CA SER A 113 -10.44 -9.73 -1.89
C SER A 113 -10.95 -8.87 -0.73
N ALA A 114 -10.08 -8.47 0.21
CA ALA A 114 -10.45 -7.60 1.32
C ALA A 114 -10.89 -6.18 0.88
N CYS A 115 -10.19 -5.57 -0.09
CA CYS A 115 -10.55 -4.26 -0.63
C CYS A 115 -11.91 -4.29 -1.31
N LEU A 116 -12.15 -5.31 -2.15
CA LEU A 116 -13.39 -5.46 -2.88
C LEU A 116 -14.57 -5.76 -1.95
N PHE A 117 -14.38 -6.63 -0.95
CA PHE A 117 -15.42 -6.92 0.04
C PHE A 117 -15.79 -5.67 0.85
N LYS A 118 -14.81 -4.88 1.28
CA LYS A 118 -15.05 -3.60 1.95
C LYS A 118 -15.86 -2.66 1.05
N TRP A 119 -15.52 -2.59 -0.24
CA TRP A 119 -16.26 -1.79 -1.21
C TRP A 119 -17.73 -2.23 -1.32
N PHE A 120 -18.01 -3.52 -1.47
CA PHE A 120 -19.39 -4.00 -1.55
C PHE A 120 -20.20 -3.67 -0.31
N ARG A 121 -19.60 -3.85 0.88
CA ARG A 121 -20.25 -3.53 2.15
C ARG A 121 -20.54 -2.03 2.29
N THR A 122 -19.61 -1.17 1.89
CA THR A 122 -19.77 0.29 2.03
C THR A 122 -20.67 0.90 0.96
N SER A 123 -20.67 0.35 -0.25
CA SER A 123 -21.54 0.83 -1.36
C SER A 123 -22.93 0.20 -1.35
N ASN A 124 -23.15 -0.84 -0.52
CA ASN A 124 -24.36 -1.65 -0.49
C ASN A 124 -24.72 -2.29 -1.85
N GLN A 125 -23.72 -2.55 -2.69
CA GLN A 125 -23.88 -3.13 -4.03
C GLN A 125 -22.68 -4.02 -4.37
N SER A 126 -22.92 -5.11 -5.11
CA SER A 126 -21.86 -6.00 -5.60
C SER A 126 -21.36 -5.60 -6.99
N THR A 127 -21.04 -4.32 -7.16
CA THR A 127 -20.63 -3.73 -8.45
C THR A 127 -19.16 -3.34 -8.46
N CYS A 128 -18.51 -3.48 -9.63
CA CYS A 128 -17.13 -3.09 -9.83
C CYS A 128 -16.93 -1.60 -9.50
N PRO A 129 -15.91 -1.23 -8.68
CA PRO A 129 -15.65 0.17 -8.32
C PRO A 129 -15.39 1.10 -9.50
N LEU A 130 -14.92 0.55 -10.63
CA LEU A 130 -14.51 1.33 -11.81
C LEU A 130 -15.59 1.39 -12.89
N CYS A 131 -16.15 0.23 -13.28
CA CYS A 131 -17.11 0.18 -14.39
C CYS A 131 -18.57 0.00 -13.96
N ARG A 132 -18.85 -0.16 -12.66
CA ARG A 132 -20.18 -0.30 -12.05
C ARG A 132 -21.03 -1.49 -12.53
N ASN A 133 -20.48 -2.37 -13.37
CA ASN A 133 -21.13 -3.65 -13.68
C ASN A 133 -21.13 -4.58 -12.47
N ILE A 134 -22.08 -5.51 -12.43
CA ILE A 134 -22.11 -6.59 -11.43
C ILE A 134 -20.80 -7.39 -11.54
N PHE A 135 -20.17 -7.64 -10.39
CA PHE A 135 -18.83 -8.21 -10.32
C PHE A 135 -18.80 -9.72 -10.59
#